data_AF-A0A0U1DVJ2-F1
#
_entry.id   AF-A0A0U1DVJ2-F1
#
_cell.length_a   1.000
_cell.length_b   1.000
_cell.length_c   1.000
_cell.angle_alpha   90.00
_cell.angle_beta   90.00
_cell.angle_gamma   90.00
#
_symmetry.space_group_name_H-M   'P 1'
#
loop_
_entity.id
_entity.type
_entity.pdbx_description
1 polymer ?
#
loop_
_entity_poly.entity_id
_entity_poly.type
_entity_poly.pdbx_seq_one_letter_code
_entity_poly.pdbx_strand_id
1 'polypeptide(L)'
;MQWVVWLALLNNVAALTGVVSWAHPLSWWWVLAGFLLFVTPLGRMGIAVLFARMLLTGLEPGTYRRGGPVHLRVWIVERLADASGAENLAGAPWMVYYARALGNTVGKGVDMHSAPPVTGMLKIGHRASVEPEVDLTGHWIDGDLFHVGPVTIGNDATIGARTTLLPALAWTRSPPWCRC
;
A
#
# COMPACT_ATOMS: atom_id res chain seq x y z
N MET A 1 -4.65 16.33 -2.28
CA MET A 1 -4.02 17.29 -1.33
C MET A 1 -2.72 17.92 -1.82
N GLN A 2 -1.99 17.34 -2.78
CA GLN A 2 -0.72 17.90 -3.29
C GLN A 2 -0.86 19.35 -3.81
N TRP A 3 -2.00 19.68 -4.41
CA TRP A 3 -2.33 21.03 -4.88
C TRP A 3 -2.31 22.10 -3.78
N VAL A 4 -2.64 21.75 -2.54
CA VAL A 4 -2.61 22.70 -1.41
C VAL A 4 -1.17 23.05 -1.03
N VAL A 5 -0.26 22.08 -1.09
CA VAL A 5 1.18 22.31 -0.85
C VAL A 5 1.77 23.16 -1.97
N TRP A 6 1.40 22.88 -3.23
CA TRP A 6 1.79 23.70 -4.36
C TRP A 6 1.26 25.13 -4.26
N LEU A 7 -0.01 25.32 -3.88
CA LEU A 7 -0.60 26.64 -3.65
C LEU A 7 0.08 27.38 -2.50
N ALA A 8 0.41 26.70 -1.41
CA ALA A 8 1.14 27.30 -0.28
C ALA A 8 2.56 27.74 -0.68
N LEU A 9 3.24 26.93 -1.50
CA LEU A 9 4.56 27.25 -2.03
C LEU A 9 4.50 28.43 -3.02
N LEU A 10 3.51 28.45 -3.90
CA LEU A 10 3.27 29.54 -4.86
C LEU A 10 2.90 30.84 -4.15
N ASN A 11 2.08 30.76 -3.08
CA ASN A 11 1.76 31.90 -2.21
C ASN A 11 3.00 32.47 -1.52
N ASN A 12 3.89 31.61 -1.00
CA ASN A 12 5.15 32.07 -0.39
C ASN A 12 6.10 32.71 -1.41
N VAL A 13 6.17 32.19 -2.64
CA VAL A 13 6.96 32.80 -3.73
C VAL A 13 6.36 34.14 -4.17
N ALA A 14 5.03 34.23 -4.29
CA ALA A 14 4.32 35.47 -4.61
C ALA A 14 4.48 36.54 -3.51
N ALA A 15 4.50 36.13 -2.24
CA ALA A 15 4.77 37.02 -1.11
C ALA A 15 6.23 37.53 -1.10
N LEU A 16 7.21 36.67 -1.43
CA LEU A 16 8.63 37.05 -1.50
C LEU A 16 8.97 37.97 -2.67
N THR A 17 8.27 37.81 -3.81
CA THR A 17 8.47 38.63 -5.02
C THR A 17 7.68 39.94 -4.99
N GLY A 18 6.83 40.15 -3.96
CA GLY A 18 6.03 41.38 -3.79
C GLY A 18 4.96 41.58 -4.86
N VAL A 19 4.65 40.56 -5.66
CA VAL A 19 3.70 40.64 -6.79
C VAL A 19 2.26 40.83 -6.30
N VAL A 20 1.97 40.43 -5.06
CA VAL A 20 0.61 40.39 -4.51
C VAL A 20 0.58 40.98 -3.09
N SER A 21 -0.18 42.06 -2.89
CA SER A 21 -0.22 42.83 -1.63
C SER A 21 -0.97 42.16 -0.47
N TRP A 22 -1.77 41.13 -0.74
CA TRP A 22 -2.55 40.38 0.26
C TRP A 22 -1.92 39.02 0.62
N ALA A 23 -0.77 38.68 0.03
CA ALA A 23 -0.09 37.41 0.29
C ALA A 23 0.72 37.50 1.59
N HIS A 24 0.23 36.85 2.65
CA HIS A 24 0.99 36.70 3.89
C HIS A 24 1.89 35.46 3.82
N PRO A 25 3.20 35.57 4.14
CA PRO A 25 4.09 34.43 4.14
C PRO A 25 3.68 33.43 5.22
N LEU A 26 3.39 32.20 4.80
CA LEU A 26 3.22 31.06 5.68
C LEU A 26 4.60 30.59 6.13
N SER A 27 4.72 30.17 7.39
CA SER A 27 5.98 29.62 7.90
C SER A 27 6.46 28.49 7.00
N TRP A 28 7.68 28.64 6.49
CA TRP A 28 8.34 27.68 5.61
C TRP A 28 8.38 26.27 6.20
N TRP A 29 8.35 26.15 7.54
CA TRP A 29 8.26 24.87 8.23
C TRP A 29 6.96 24.10 7.94
N TRP A 30 5.82 24.77 7.82
CA TRP A 30 4.54 24.12 7.48
C TRP A 30 4.51 23.68 6.01
N VAL A 31 5.10 24.47 5.12
CA VAL A 31 5.24 24.12 3.70
C VAL A 31 6.17 22.93 3.54
N LEU A 32 7.29 22.91 4.24
CA LEU A 32 8.27 21.82 4.22
C LEU A 32 7.71 20.54 4.85
N ALA A 33 6.97 20.65 5.97
CA ALA A 33 6.25 19.54 6.57
C ALA A 33 5.16 18.98 5.65
N GLY A 34 4.36 19.85 5.01
CA GLY A 34 3.36 19.44 4.02
C GLY A 34 3.97 18.80 2.78
N PHE A 35 5.13 19.29 2.33
CA PHE A 35 5.88 18.71 1.22
C PHE A 35 6.43 17.32 1.60
N LEU A 36 7.09 17.19 2.75
CA LEU A 36 7.56 15.90 3.24
C LEU A 36 6.42 14.91 3.41
N LEU A 37 5.29 15.33 3.96
CA LEU A 37 4.17 14.45 4.28
C LEU A 37 3.35 14.04 3.05
N PHE A 38 3.03 14.99 2.15
CA PHE A 38 2.10 14.76 1.03
C PHE A 38 2.76 14.67 -0.35
N VAL A 39 4.02 15.11 -0.50
CA VAL A 39 4.74 15.07 -1.79
C VAL A 39 5.74 13.92 -1.81
N THR A 40 6.44 13.64 -0.71
CA THR A 40 7.42 12.54 -0.73
C THR A 40 6.75 11.15 -0.67
N PRO A 41 7.29 10.15 -1.40
CA PRO A 41 6.80 8.77 -1.34
C PRO A 41 6.80 8.21 0.09
N LEU A 42 7.83 8.51 0.88
CA LEU A 42 7.95 8.06 2.27
C LEU A 42 6.83 8.61 3.17
N GLY A 43 6.47 9.89 3.01
CA GLY A 43 5.37 10.50 3.75
C GLY A 43 4.03 9.84 3.43
N ARG A 44 3.74 9.66 2.13
CA ARG A 44 2.49 9.05 1.67
C ARG A 44 2.37 7.57 2.10
N MET A 45 3.44 6.80 1.92
CA MET A 45 3.50 5.40 2.40
C MET A 45 3.40 5.31 3.92
N GLY A 46 4.08 6.20 4.64
CA GLY A 46 4.04 6.23 6.11
C GLY A 46 2.64 6.50 6.65
N ILE A 47 1.91 7.44 6.05
CA ILE A 47 0.50 7.70 6.38
C ILE A 47 -0.34 6.45 6.14
N ALA A 48 -0.23 5.82 4.96
CA ALA A 48 -1.00 4.62 4.64
C ALA A 48 -0.71 3.47 5.62
N VAL A 49 0.56 3.23 5.94
CA VAL A 49 0.97 2.22 6.93
C VAL A 49 0.41 2.54 8.31
N LEU A 50 0.52 3.79 8.76
CA LEU A 50 0.03 4.21 10.07
C LEU A 50 -1.47 3.96 10.20
N PHE A 51 -2.26 4.41 9.22
CA PHE A 51 -3.70 4.19 9.20
C PHE A 51 -4.04 2.71 9.11
N ALA A 52 -3.38 1.94 8.23
CA ALA A 52 -3.58 0.51 8.12
C ALA A 52 -3.31 -0.22 9.45
N ARG A 53 -2.20 0.11 10.11
CA ARG A 53 -1.83 -0.47 11.40
C ARG A 53 -2.84 -0.11 12.47
N MET A 54 -3.20 1.17 12.60
CA MET A 54 -4.16 1.65 13.59
C MET A 54 -5.54 1.03 13.39
N LEU A 55 -6.04 1.02 12.15
CA LEU A 55 -7.39 0.53 11.86
C LEU A 55 -7.48 -0.99 11.80
N LEU A 56 -6.40 -1.73 11.50
CA LEU A 56 -6.41 -3.20 11.43
C LEU A 56 -5.70 -3.87 12.61
N THR A 57 -5.45 -3.12 13.69
CA THR A 57 -4.95 -3.74 14.93
C THR A 57 -5.95 -4.78 15.44
N GLY A 58 -5.48 -5.99 15.72
CA GLY A 58 -6.30 -7.11 16.21
C GLY A 58 -7.15 -7.79 15.14
N LEU A 59 -6.85 -7.59 13.85
CA LEU A 59 -7.45 -8.37 12.78
C LEU A 59 -6.88 -9.80 12.81
N GLU A 60 -7.75 -10.79 12.98
CA GLU A 60 -7.38 -12.21 12.96
C GLU A 60 -7.87 -12.87 11.66
N PRO A 61 -7.19 -13.94 11.19
CA PRO A 61 -7.73 -14.79 10.13
C PRO A 61 -9.06 -15.40 10.56
N GLY A 62 -10.08 -15.27 9.72
CA GLY A 62 -11.41 -15.78 10.04
C GLY A 62 -12.49 -15.32 9.07
N THR A 63 -13.71 -15.77 9.35
CA THR A 63 -14.90 -15.41 8.59
C THR A 63 -15.72 -14.39 9.36
N TYR A 64 -15.98 -13.25 8.73
CA TYR A 64 -16.76 -12.15 9.28
C TYR A 64 -18.04 -11.95 8.47
N ARG A 65 -19.01 -11.19 8.99
CA ARG A 65 -20.19 -10.81 8.20
C ARG A 65 -19.84 -9.69 7.23
N ARG A 66 -20.32 -9.81 5.99
CA ARG A 66 -20.26 -8.75 4.99
C ARG A 66 -21.03 -7.53 5.50
N GLY A 67 -20.38 -6.37 5.45
CA GLY A 67 -20.92 -5.11 5.97
C GLY A 67 -20.77 -4.94 7.49
N GLY A 68 -20.16 -5.91 8.17
CA GLY A 68 -19.78 -5.77 9.57
C GLY A 68 -18.63 -4.78 9.79
N PRO A 69 -18.29 -4.48 11.06
CA PRO A 69 -17.24 -3.52 11.39
C PRO A 69 -15.86 -3.93 10.85
N VAL A 70 -15.57 -5.23 10.79
CA VAL A 70 -14.29 -5.73 10.25
C VAL A 70 -14.19 -5.51 8.75
N HIS A 71 -15.25 -5.82 7.99
CA HIS A 71 -15.29 -5.54 6.55
C HIS A 71 -15.13 -4.04 6.28
N LEU A 72 -15.82 -3.18 7.03
CA LEU A 72 -15.71 -1.73 6.88
C LEU A 72 -14.30 -1.22 7.21
N ARG A 73 -13.67 -1.74 8.27
CA ARG A 73 -12.28 -1.39 8.63
C ARG A 73 -11.30 -1.72 7.50
N VAL A 74 -11.39 -2.94 6.93
CA VAL A 74 -10.54 -3.35 5.81
C VAL A 74 -10.80 -2.47 4.59
N TRP A 75 -12.07 -2.28 4.24
CA TRP A 75 -12.46 -1.44 3.11
C TRP A 75 -11.98 0.02 3.24
N ILE A 76 -12.10 0.63 4.42
CA ILE A 76 -11.61 2.00 4.68
C ILE A 76 -10.09 2.06 4.47
N VAL A 77 -9.36 1.07 4.98
CA VAL A 77 -7.90 1.03 4.85
C VAL A 77 -7.47 0.87 3.40
N GLU A 78 -8.15 0.03 2.62
CA GLU A 78 -7.88 -0.12 1.18
C GLU A 78 -8.12 1.19 0.45
N ARG A 79 -9.26 1.84 0.68
CA ARG A 79 -9.54 3.15 0.08
C ARG A 79 -8.55 4.23 0.49
N LEU A 80 -8.05 4.20 1.72
CA LEU A 80 -6.99 5.12 2.18
C LEU A 80 -5.65 4.80 1.52
N ALA A 81 -5.30 3.52 1.36
CA ALA A 81 -4.09 3.10 0.68
C ALA A 81 -4.11 3.53 -0.81
N ASP A 82 -5.22 3.29 -1.51
CA ASP A 82 -5.43 3.73 -2.89
C ASP A 82 -5.33 5.26 -3.00
N ALA A 83 -6.04 5.99 -2.14
CA ALA A 83 -6.01 7.45 -2.10
C ALA A 83 -4.62 8.01 -1.77
N SER A 84 -3.85 7.29 -0.95
CA SER A 84 -2.46 7.64 -0.65
C SER A 84 -1.54 7.44 -1.85
N GLY A 85 -1.96 6.74 -2.91
CA GLY A 85 -1.16 6.50 -4.12
C GLY A 85 0.14 5.75 -3.87
N ALA A 86 0.19 4.95 -2.79
CA ALA A 86 1.37 4.17 -2.42
C ALA A 86 1.80 3.21 -3.54
N GLU A 87 0.83 2.63 -4.26
CA GLU A 87 1.03 1.73 -5.39
C GLU A 87 1.69 2.40 -6.62
N ASN A 88 1.37 3.66 -6.89
CA ASN A 88 1.88 4.40 -8.07
C ASN A 88 3.27 5.02 -7.83
N LEU A 89 3.71 5.11 -6.57
CA LEU A 89 4.95 5.79 -6.18
C LEU A 89 6.06 4.82 -5.73
N ALA A 90 5.71 3.57 -5.47
CA ALA A 90 6.65 2.53 -5.07
C ALA A 90 7.29 1.89 -6.32
N GLY A 91 8.41 2.45 -6.80
CA GLY A 91 9.30 1.66 -7.66
C GLY A 91 9.65 0.33 -6.97
N ALA A 92 9.80 -0.74 -7.75
CA ALA A 92 9.99 -2.14 -7.30
C ALA A 92 10.70 -2.36 -5.93
N PRO A 93 11.84 -1.72 -5.61
CA PRO A 93 12.48 -1.90 -4.30
C PRO A 93 11.69 -1.33 -3.12
N TRP A 94 10.97 -0.21 -3.28
CA TRP A 94 10.21 0.44 -2.21
C TRP A 94 8.95 -0.35 -1.82
N MET A 95 8.38 -1.11 -2.76
CA MET A 95 7.20 -1.93 -2.53
C MET A 95 7.46 -3.00 -1.45
N VAL A 96 8.66 -3.59 -1.44
CA VAL A 96 9.07 -4.56 -0.42
C VAL A 96 9.12 -3.94 0.97
N TYR A 97 9.59 -2.69 1.10
CA TYR A 97 9.61 -1.98 2.38
C TYR A 97 8.20 -1.62 2.83
N TYR A 98 7.36 -1.16 1.91
CA TYR A 98 5.95 -0.86 2.20
C TYR A 98 5.19 -2.11 2.67
N ALA A 99 5.35 -3.24 1.98
CA ALA A 99 4.76 -4.52 2.37
C ALA A 99 5.18 -4.93 3.78
N ARG A 100 6.47 -4.82 4.12
CA ARG A 100 6.99 -5.11 5.47
C ARG A 100 6.42 -4.16 6.53
N ALA A 101 6.29 -2.89 6.20
CA ALA A 101 5.73 -1.88 7.11
C ALA A 101 4.24 -2.14 7.41
N LEU A 102 3.49 -2.66 6.43
CA LEU A 102 2.13 -3.18 6.61
C LEU A 102 2.06 -4.50 7.41
N GLY A 103 3.20 -5.07 7.81
CA GLY A 103 3.32 -6.29 8.61
C GLY A 103 3.45 -7.58 7.81
N ASN A 104 3.52 -7.49 6.49
CA ASN A 104 3.74 -8.66 5.65
C ASN A 104 5.18 -9.17 5.82
N THR A 105 5.36 -10.48 5.73
CA THR A 105 6.70 -11.09 5.77
C THR A 105 7.22 -11.25 4.35
N VAL A 106 8.29 -10.54 3.99
CA VAL A 106 8.88 -10.60 2.64
C VAL A 106 10.35 -11.01 2.71
N GLY A 107 10.69 -12.11 2.03
CA GLY A 107 12.04 -12.66 1.93
C GLY A 107 13.08 -11.75 1.26
N LYS A 108 14.30 -12.27 1.13
CA LYS A 108 15.43 -11.60 0.45
C LYS A 108 15.39 -11.85 -1.06
N GLY A 109 15.76 -10.84 -1.85
CA GLY A 109 15.80 -10.92 -3.31
C GLY A 109 14.42 -11.07 -3.95
N VAL A 110 13.37 -10.60 -3.27
CA VAL A 110 12.01 -10.58 -3.82
C VAL A 110 11.84 -9.34 -4.68
N ASP A 111 11.31 -9.53 -5.87
CA ASP A 111 10.90 -8.44 -6.75
C ASP A 111 9.37 -8.36 -6.76
N MET A 112 8.82 -7.18 -6.47
CA MET A 112 7.39 -6.97 -6.30
C MET A 112 6.97 -5.70 -7.02
N HIS A 113 6.15 -5.88 -8.05
CA HIS A 113 5.59 -4.79 -8.85
C HIS A 113 4.09 -4.60 -8.65
N SER A 114 3.52 -5.27 -7.65
CA SER A 114 2.09 -5.22 -7.33
C SER A 114 1.85 -4.78 -5.89
N ALA A 115 0.66 -4.23 -5.64
CA ALA A 115 0.29 -3.73 -4.32
C ALA A 115 0.19 -4.89 -3.30
N PRO A 116 0.84 -4.79 -2.14
CA PRO A 116 0.71 -5.79 -1.09
C PRO A 116 -0.65 -5.67 -0.38
N PRO A 117 -1.18 -6.75 0.20
CA PRO A 117 -2.40 -6.69 0.99
C PRO A 117 -2.17 -5.85 2.25
N VAL A 118 -3.12 -4.95 2.50
CA VAL A 118 -3.13 -4.08 3.69
C VAL A 118 -3.39 -4.84 4.98
N THR A 119 -3.89 -6.07 4.90
CA THR A 119 -4.18 -6.93 6.06
C THR A 119 -2.93 -7.38 6.81
N GLY A 120 -1.75 -7.31 6.19
CA GLY A 120 -0.49 -7.70 6.81
C GLY A 120 -0.28 -9.21 6.92
N MET A 121 -1.12 -10.02 6.27
CA MET A 121 -1.10 -11.48 6.37
C MET A 121 -0.43 -12.19 5.18
N LEU A 122 0.33 -11.45 4.36
CA LEU A 122 1.11 -12.03 3.26
C LEU A 122 2.47 -12.53 3.75
N LYS A 123 2.84 -13.73 3.31
CA LYS A 123 4.18 -14.29 3.47
C LYS A 123 4.76 -14.62 2.11
N ILE A 124 5.91 -14.03 1.79
CA ILE A 124 6.66 -14.30 0.55
C ILE A 124 8.02 -14.89 0.89
N GLY A 125 8.33 -16.02 0.27
CA GLY A 125 9.63 -16.67 0.31
C GLY A 125 10.76 -15.85 -0.35
N HIS A 126 11.96 -16.39 -0.29
CA HIS A 126 13.14 -15.78 -0.91
C HIS A 126 13.10 -15.90 -2.44
N ARG A 127 13.66 -14.92 -3.14
CA ARG A 127 13.84 -14.94 -4.62
C ARG A 127 12.54 -15.11 -5.41
N ALA A 128 11.41 -14.69 -4.85
CA ALA A 128 10.12 -14.69 -5.54
C ALA A 128 9.98 -13.45 -6.43
N SER A 129 9.28 -13.59 -7.56
CA SER A 129 8.97 -12.49 -8.48
C SER A 129 7.46 -12.37 -8.61
N VAL A 130 6.94 -11.18 -8.29
CA VAL A 130 5.53 -10.83 -8.45
C VAL A 130 5.44 -9.76 -9.53
N GLU A 131 4.87 -10.15 -10.68
CA GLU A 131 4.66 -9.25 -11.81
C GLU A 131 3.66 -8.12 -11.48
N PRO A 132 3.61 -7.05 -12.28
CA PRO A 132 2.58 -6.01 -12.17
C PRO A 132 1.17 -6.58 -12.37
N GLU A 133 0.15 -5.86 -11.89
CA GLU A 133 -1.27 -6.25 -12.04
C GLU A 133 -1.63 -7.59 -11.36
N VAL A 134 -0.86 -8.04 -10.38
CA VAL A 134 -1.21 -9.20 -9.53
C VAL A 134 -2.03 -8.72 -8.35
N ASP A 135 -3.25 -9.22 -8.23
CA ASP A 135 -4.09 -8.92 -7.08
C ASP A 135 -3.77 -9.91 -5.95
N LEU A 136 -3.01 -9.44 -4.98
CA LEU A 136 -2.67 -10.16 -3.76
C LEU A 136 -3.74 -9.89 -2.70
N THR A 137 -4.93 -10.43 -2.87
CA THR A 137 -6.06 -10.12 -1.99
C THR A 137 -5.97 -10.93 -0.70
N GLY A 138 -5.78 -10.26 0.44
CA GLY A 138 -5.77 -10.87 1.78
C GLY A 138 -7.17 -11.23 2.31
N HIS A 139 -8.21 -11.02 1.50
CA HIS A 139 -9.60 -11.28 1.84
C HIS A 139 -10.39 -11.70 0.59
N TRP A 140 -11.54 -12.36 0.76
CA TRP A 140 -12.50 -12.61 -0.31
C TRP A 140 -13.94 -12.57 0.24
N ILE A 141 -14.90 -12.26 -0.62
CA ILE A 141 -16.31 -12.16 -0.24
C ILE A 141 -17.06 -13.34 -0.85
N ASP A 142 -17.74 -14.12 -0.01
CA ASP A 142 -18.64 -15.20 -0.41
C ASP A 142 -20.05 -14.89 0.07
N GLY A 143 -20.92 -14.41 -0.82
CA GLY A 143 -22.28 -14.00 -0.48
C GLY A 143 -22.31 -12.94 0.64
N ASP A 144 -22.73 -13.36 1.83
CA ASP A 144 -22.86 -12.55 3.05
C ASP A 144 -21.66 -12.70 4.00
N LEU A 145 -20.64 -13.45 3.61
CA LEU A 145 -19.45 -13.73 4.39
C LEU A 145 -18.23 -13.01 3.79
N PHE A 146 -17.43 -12.44 4.68
CA PHE A 146 -16.17 -11.77 4.40
C PHE A 146 -15.06 -12.61 5.03
N HIS A 147 -14.33 -13.34 4.20
CA HIS A 147 -13.27 -14.24 4.61
C HIS A 147 -11.94 -13.51 4.57
N VAL A 148 -11.21 -13.51 5.67
CA VAL A 148 -9.87 -12.93 5.78
C VAL A 148 -8.91 -14.05 6.11
N GLY A 149 -7.78 -14.12 5.39
CA GLY A 149 -6.83 -15.20 5.61
C GLY A 149 -5.42 -14.89 5.14
N PRO A 150 -4.45 -15.69 5.59
CA PRO A 150 -3.07 -15.54 5.15
C PRO A 150 -2.92 -16.01 3.70
N VAL A 151 -2.00 -15.34 3.00
CA VAL A 151 -1.55 -15.72 1.65
C VAL A 151 -0.07 -16.08 1.76
N THR A 152 0.32 -17.26 1.29
CA THR A 152 1.71 -17.72 1.37
C THR A 152 2.25 -18.07 -0.01
N ILE A 153 3.35 -17.41 -0.38
CA ILE A 153 4.09 -17.60 -1.61
C ILE A 153 5.43 -18.25 -1.27
N GLY A 154 5.72 -19.39 -1.89
CA GLY A 154 6.96 -20.14 -1.65
C GLY A 154 8.23 -19.45 -2.13
N ASN A 155 9.38 -20.03 -1.78
CA ASN A 155 10.68 -19.62 -2.34
C ASN A 155 10.71 -19.89 -3.85
N ASP A 156 11.37 -19.02 -4.62
CA ASP A 156 11.55 -19.16 -6.08
C ASP A 156 10.26 -19.20 -6.88
N ALA A 157 9.17 -18.69 -6.32
CA ALA A 157 7.88 -18.59 -6.98
C ALA A 157 7.86 -17.39 -7.93
N THR A 158 7.33 -17.59 -9.14
CA THR A 158 7.04 -16.52 -10.09
C THR A 158 5.54 -16.45 -10.30
N ILE A 159 4.93 -15.30 -9.99
CA ILE A 159 3.51 -15.04 -10.21
C ILE A 159 3.41 -14.08 -11.36
N GLY A 160 2.80 -14.54 -12.45
CA GLY A 160 2.60 -13.76 -13.67
C GLY A 160 1.47 -12.74 -13.54
N ALA A 161 1.52 -11.70 -14.36
CA ALA A 161 0.58 -10.60 -14.40
C ALA A 161 -0.87 -11.11 -14.54
N ARG A 162 -1.82 -10.40 -13.91
CA ARG A 162 -3.26 -10.71 -13.93
C ARG A 162 -3.67 -12.02 -13.24
N THR A 163 -2.80 -12.56 -12.40
CA THR A 163 -3.18 -13.64 -11.48
C THR A 163 -3.78 -13.03 -10.21
N THR A 164 -4.90 -13.58 -9.74
CA THR A 164 -5.48 -13.24 -8.44
C THR A 164 -5.16 -14.35 -7.45
N LEU A 165 -4.48 -14.03 -6.36
CA LEU A 165 -4.22 -14.97 -5.27
C LEU A 165 -5.25 -14.77 -4.16
N LEU A 166 -6.08 -15.80 -3.96
CA LEU A 166 -7.09 -15.82 -2.93
C LEU A 166 -6.50 -16.25 -1.57
N PRO A 167 -7.10 -15.82 -0.43
CA PRO A 167 -6.72 -16.27 0.90
C PRO A 167 -6.79 -17.79 1.05
N ALA A 168 -5.89 -18.37 1.84
CA ALA A 168 -5.72 -19.82 2.06
C ALA A 168 -5.14 -20.61 0.86
N LEU A 169 -4.71 -19.95 -0.22
CA LEU A 169 -3.92 -20.60 -1.26
C LEU A 169 -2.43 -20.61 -0.89
N ALA A 170 -1.81 -21.80 -0.89
CA ALA A 170 -0.36 -21.96 -0.76
C ALA A 170 0.22 -22.25 -2.15
N TRP A 171 0.86 -21.26 -2.77
CA TRP A 171 1.45 -21.45 -4.11
C TRP A 171 2.89 -21.92 -3.97
N THR A 172 3.13 -23.18 -4.35
CA THR A 172 4.45 -23.81 -4.31
C THR A 172 4.82 -24.31 -5.72
N ARG A 173 5.77 -23.59 -6.35
CA ARG A 173 6.39 -23.84 -7.67
C ARG A 173 5.47 -23.84 -8.91
N SER A 174 5.82 -23.02 -9.90
CA SER A 174 5.49 -23.30 -11.30
C SER A 174 6.40 -24.41 -11.87
N PRO A 175 5.90 -25.24 -12.80
CA PRO A 175 6.72 -26.17 -13.55
C PRO A 175 7.80 -25.42 -14.36
N PRO A 176 8.94 -26.07 -14.67
CA PRO A 176 10.14 -25.42 -15.24
C PRO A 176 9.93 -24.73 -16.60
N TRP A 177 8.76 -24.86 -17.22
CA TRP A 177 8.40 -24.31 -18.52
C TRP A 177 7.73 -22.92 -18.46
N CYS A 178 7.41 -22.40 -17.26
CA CYS A 178 6.81 -21.06 -17.07
C CYS A 178 7.84 -20.03 -16.57
N ARG A 179 9.02 -19.96 -17.19
CA ARG A 179 9.89 -18.79 -17.14
C ARG A 179 9.81 -18.13 -18.52
N CYS A 180 9.27 -16.92 -18.58
CA CYS A 180 9.47 -16.05 -19.74
C CYS A 180 10.94 -15.67 -19.84
#